data_AF-A0A9Q4JLG3-F1
#
_entry.id   AF-A0A9Q4JLG3-F1
#
_cell.length_a   1.000
_cell.length_b   1.000
_cell.length_c   1.000
_cell.angle_alpha   90.00
_cell.angle_beta   90.00
_cell.angle_gamma   90.00
#
_symmetry.space_group_name_H-M   'P 1'
#
loop_
_entity.id
_entity.type
_entity.pdbx_description
1 polymer ?
#
loop_
_entity_poly.entity_id
_entity_poly.type
_entity_poly.pdbx_seq_one_letter_code
_entity_poly.pdbx_strand_id
1 'polypeptide(L)' 'VGLRKLIKADYPTYSGKILEQYFKQKYAESYEFRLIGSWWEPKGNQNEIDIVAIYLDNKSAIVAEVKR' A
#
# COMPACT_ATOMS: atom_id res chain seq x y z
N VAL A 1 -8.43 16.25 26.02
CA VAL A 1 -7.24 15.94 25.19
C VAL A 1 -7.17 16.97 24.08
N GLY A 2 -6.02 17.63 23.86
CA GLY A 2 -5.90 18.68 22.82
C GLY A 2 -5.62 18.11 21.42
N LEU A 3 -6.10 18.78 20.38
CA LEU A 3 -5.99 18.36 18.96
C LEU A 3 -4.55 18.01 18.53
N ARG A 4 -3.56 18.83 18.93
CA ARG A 4 -2.13 18.58 18.64
C ARG A 4 -1.65 17.21 19.12
N LYS A 5 -2.17 16.74 20.27
CA LYS A 5 -1.78 15.45 20.85
C LYS A 5 -2.37 14.29 20.03
N LEU A 6 -3.62 14.41 19.59
CA LEU A 6 -4.28 13.43 18.72
C LEU A 6 -3.55 13.31 17.38
N ILE A 7 -3.29 14.45 16.71
CA ILE A 7 -2.58 14.47 15.44
C ILE A 7 -1.21 13.78 15.54
N LYS A 8 -0.43 14.07 16.59
CA LYS A 8 0.87 13.43 16.79
C LYS A 8 0.78 11.92 17.03
N ALA A 9 -0.28 11.47 17.72
CA ALA A 9 -0.50 10.05 17.98
C ALA A 9 -0.89 9.30 16.71
N ASP A 10 -1.71 9.91 15.86
CA ASP A 10 -2.23 9.27 14.64
C ASP A 10 -1.30 9.43 13.43
N TYR A 11 -0.36 10.37 13.48
CA TYR A 11 0.54 10.68 12.38
C TYR A 11 1.31 9.46 11.84
N PRO A 12 1.87 8.55 12.64
CA PRO A 12 2.55 7.37 12.11
C PRO A 12 1.64 6.53 11.20
N THR A 13 0.44 6.22 11.67
CA THR A 13 -0.57 5.45 10.91
C THR A 13 -0.99 6.18 9.64
N TYR A 14 -1.27 7.48 9.74
CA TYR A 14 -1.61 8.31 8.58
C TYR A 14 -0.47 8.31 7.56
N SER A 15 0.76 8.60 8.00
CA SER A 15 1.93 8.69 7.12
C SER A 15 2.27 7.37 6.42
N GLY A 16 2.03 6.22 7.08
CA GLY A 16 2.19 4.90 6.45
C GLY A 16 1.23 4.70 5.28
N LYS A 17 -0.07 4.95 5.50
CA LYS A 17 -1.10 4.85 4.45
C LYS A 17 -0.82 5.77 3.26
N ILE A 18 -0.35 6.99 3.54
CA ILE A 18 0.04 7.93 2.48
C ILE A 18 1.24 7.43 1.68
N LEU A 19 2.22 6.79 2.34
CA LEU A 19 3.39 6.24 1.65
C LEU A 19 3.00 5.07 0.73
N GLU A 20 2.11 4.18 1.17
CA GLU A 20 1.58 3.12 0.31
C GLU A 20 0.83 3.69 -0.89
N GLN A 21 -0.03 4.70 -0.67
CA GLN A 21 -0.77 5.36 -1.74
C GLN A 21 0.17 6.02 -2.75
N TYR A 22 1.26 6.65 -2.29
CA TYR A 22 2.28 7.22 -3.14
C TYR A 22 2.86 6.16 -4.09
N PHE A 23 3.32 5.01 -3.58
CA PHE A 23 3.91 3.97 -4.43
C PHE A 23 2.89 3.35 -5.39
N LYS A 24 1.66 3.09 -4.95
CA LYS A 24 0.58 2.62 -5.84
C LYS A 24 0.36 3.60 -6.99
N GLN A 25 0.39 4.91 -6.71
CA GLN A 25 0.27 5.94 -7.73
C GLN A 25 1.50 6.00 -8.66
N LYS A 26 2.71 5.87 -8.12
CA LYS A 26 3.93 5.78 -8.94
C LYS A 26 3.91 4.60 -9.90
N TYR A 27 3.39 3.44 -9.49
CA TYR A 27 3.20 2.29 -10.39
C TYR A 27 2.10 2.56 -11.43
N ALA A 28 1.00 3.20 -11.04
CA ALA A 28 -0.06 3.55 -11.99
C ALA A 28 0.46 4.52 -13.06
N GLU A 29 1.30 5.49 -12.68
CA GLU A 29 1.94 6.44 -13.58
C GLU A 29 2.99 5.81 -14.51
N SER A 30 3.49 4.59 -14.24
CA SER A 30 4.43 3.91 -15.14
C SER A 30 3.74 3.27 -16.34
N TYR A 31 2.42 3.03 -16.27
CA TYR A 31 1.62 2.35 -17.29
C TYR A 31 2.08 0.92 -17.62
N GLU A 32 2.88 0.30 -16.76
CA GLU A 32 3.38 -1.08 -16.98
C GLU A 32 2.44 -2.15 -16.39
N PHE A 33 1.48 -1.72 -15.57
CA PHE A 33 0.63 -2.60 -14.78
C PHE A 33 -0.82 -2.55 -15.21
N ARG A 34 -1.44 -3.73 -15.25
CA ARG A 34 -2.87 -3.91 -15.52
C ARG A 34 -3.71 -3.69 -14.25
N LEU A 35 -3.19 -4.13 -13.11
CA LEU A 35 -3.88 -4.09 -11.82
C LEU A 35 -2.86 -3.74 -10.73
N ILE A 36 -3.26 -2.86 -9.81
CA ILE A 36 -2.46 -2.43 -8.66
C ILE A 36 -3.41 -2.38 -7.46
N GLY A 37 -3.03 -2.98 -6.33
CA GLY A 37 -3.84 -2.98 -5.12
C GLY A 37 -3.10 -3.56 -3.91
N SER A 38 -3.80 -3.70 -2.80
CA SER A 38 -3.33 -4.48 -1.63
C SER A 38 -3.98 -5.85 -1.66
N TRP A 39 -3.36 -6.82 -1.01
CA TRP A 39 -3.94 -8.13 -0.80
C TRP A 39 -4.08 -8.41 0.69
N TRP A 40 -5.24 -8.97 1.06
CA TRP A 40 -5.55 -9.37 2.42
C TRP A 40 -5.86 -10.86 2.46
N GLU A 41 -5.31 -11.55 3.44
CA GLU A 41 -5.62 -12.96 3.67
C GLU A 41 -7.11 -13.11 4.02
N PRO A 42 -7.91 -13.86 3.23
CA PRO A 42 -9.35 -13.93 3.43
C PRO A 42 -9.78 -14.62 4.73
N LYS A 43 -8.98 -15.57 5.21
CA LYS A 43 -9.20 -16.34 6.45
C LYS A 43 -7.85 -16.77 7.01
N GLY A 44 -7.59 -16.50 8.28
CA GLY A 44 -6.32 -16.89 8.92
C GLY A 44 -5.79 -15.80 9.84
N ASN A 45 -4.49 -15.53 9.72
CA ASN A 45 -3.69 -14.67 10.59
C ASN A 45 -3.77 -13.19 10.21
N GLN A 46 -4.69 -12.79 9.33
CA GLN A 46 -4.89 -11.40 8.90
C GLN A 46 -3.64 -10.79 8.28
N ASN A 47 -2.89 -11.60 7.52
CA ASN A 47 -1.74 -11.11 6.79
C ASN A 47 -2.18 -10.11 5.70
N GLU A 48 -1.40 -9.04 5.54
CA GLU A 48 -1.53 -8.06 4.46
C GLU A 48 -0.28 -8.06 3.60
N ILE A 49 -0.47 -7.79 2.31
CA ILE A 49 0.59 -7.35 1.41
C ILE A 49 0.20 -5.94 0.95
N ASP A 50 1.03 -4.97 1.31
CA ASP A 50 0.76 -3.55 1.05
C ASP A 50 0.52 -3.25 -0.43
N ILE A 51 1.35 -3.83 -1.31
CA ILE A 51 1.26 -3.64 -2.76
C ILE A 51 1.43 -4.96 -3.52
N VAL A 52 0.43 -5.24 -4.36
CA VAL A 52 0.45 -6.25 -5.41
C VAL A 52 0.16 -5.54 -6.73
N ALA A 53 1.07 -5.64 -7.69
CA ALA A 53 0.91 -5.05 -9.02
C ALA A 53 1.17 -6.07 -10.13
N ILE A 54 0.19 -6.32 -11.00
CA ILE A 54 0.27 -7.31 -12.08
C ILE A 54 0.64 -6.60 -13.37
N TYR A 55 1.72 -7.03 -14.02
CA TYR A 55 2.16 -6.47 -15.30
C TYR A 55 1.14 -6.70 -16.42
N LEU A 56 1.17 -5.87 -17.45
CA LEU A 56 0.28 -5.98 -18.62
C LEU A 56 0.35 -7.33 -19.32
N ASP A 57 1.50 -8.01 -19.29
CA ASP A 57 1.69 -9.32 -19.91
C ASP A 57 1.08 -10.49 -19.11
N ASN A 58 0.59 -10.22 -17.90
CA ASN A 58 0.06 -11.20 -16.93
C ASN A 58 1.01 -12.37 -16.61
N LYS A 59 2.32 -12.25 -16.88
CA LYS A 59 3.30 -13.30 -16.57
C LYS A 59 4.03 -13.07 -15.27
N SER A 60 4.02 -11.83 -14.79
CA SER A 60 4.74 -11.43 -13.60
C SER A 60 3.95 -10.42 -12.78
N ALA A 61 4.31 -10.32 -11.50
CA ALA A 61 3.75 -9.36 -10.57
C ALA A 61 4.83 -8.86 -9.62
N ILE A 62 4.66 -7.62 -9.16
CA ILE A 62 5.39 -7.06 -8.03
C ILE A 62 4.59 -7.36 -6.77
N VAL A 63 5.32 -7.79 -5.73
CA VAL A 63 4.83 -7.96 -4.36
C VAL A 63 5.76 -7.15 -3.48
N ALA A 64 5.23 -6.14 -2.78
CA ALA A 64 6.04 -5.24 -1.97
C ALA A 64 5.37 -4.89 -0.65
N GLU A 65 6.22 -4.78 0.38
CA GLU A 65 5.89 -4.26 1.70
C GLU A 65 6.48 -2.84 1.81
N VAL A 66 5.69 -1.90 2.31
CA VAL A 66 6.05 -0.50 2.46
C VAL A 66 6.50 -0.22 3.89
N LYS A 67 7.72 0.30 4.05
CA LYS A 67 8.28 0.70 5.35
C LYS A 67 8.80 2.13 5.28
N ARG A 68 8.56 2.89 6.37
CA ARG A 68 9.01 4.28 6.55
C ARG A 68 10.42 4.34 7.12
#